data_AF-A0A7C2HQI6-F1
#
_entry.id   AF-A0A7C2HQI6-F1
#
_cell.length_a   1.000
_cell.length_b   1.000
_cell.length_c   1.000
_cell.angle_alpha   90.00
_cell.angle_beta   90.00
_cell.angle_gamma   90.00
#
_symmetry.space_group_name_H-M   'P 1'
#
loop_
_entity.id
_entity.type
_entity.pdbx_description
1 polymer ?
#
loop_
_entity_poly.entity_id
_entity_poly.type
_entity_poly.pdbx_seq_one_letter_code
_entity_poly.pdbx_strand_id
1 'polypeptide(L)'
;MKLLDTNVFIYAQGGPHPYREPCRAVLAGADPEAYGVDVLAFLPDPFPISRREVEGAADLVGTHPRLYPRDAIHAAVVLAYGLEGTVSTDRAFDRVAGLIRFDPIALSPEGG
;
A
#
# COMPACT_ATOMS: atom_id res chain seq x y z
N MET A 1 -11.84 -4.13 0.02
CA MET A 1 -10.68 -4.26 -0.88
C MET A 1 -9.56 -3.38 -0.35
N LYS A 2 -8.32 -3.84 -0.44
CA LYS A 2 -7.13 -3.13 0.08
C LYS A 2 -6.23 -2.74 -1.08
N LEU A 3 -5.75 -1.50 -1.09
CA LEU A 3 -4.71 -1.06 -2.03
C LEU A 3 -3.37 -1.65 -1.60
N LEU A 4 -2.54 -2.09 -2.55
CA LEU A 4 -1.14 -2.44 -2.26
C LEU A 4 -0.26 -1.21 -2.50
N ASP A 5 0.49 -0.80 -1.49
CA ASP A 5 1.50 0.24 -1.64
C ASP A 5 2.73 -0.31 -2.37
N THR A 6 3.39 0.55 -3.14
CA THR A 6 4.65 0.29 -3.83
C THR A 6 5.74 -0.30 -2.92
N ASN A 7 5.81 0.13 -1.65
CA ASN A 7 6.84 -0.37 -0.73
C ASN A 7 6.70 -1.88 -0.44
N VAL A 8 5.50 -2.47 -0.54
CA VAL A 8 5.28 -3.91 -0.33
C VAL A 8 6.06 -4.72 -1.37
N PHE A 9 5.93 -4.34 -2.64
CA PHE A 9 6.65 -4.96 -3.75
C PHE A 9 8.17 -4.77 -3.62
N ILE A 10 8.60 -3.55 -3.26
CA ILE A 10 10.02 -3.20 -3.13
C ILE A 10 10.67 -4.02 -2.02
N TYR A 11 10.04 -4.12 -0.84
CA TYR A 11 10.59 -4.92 0.27
C TYR A 11 10.56 -6.42 -0.01
N ALA A 12 9.56 -6.92 -0.73
CA ALA A 12 9.51 -8.33 -1.10
C ALA A 12 10.69 -8.75 -2.01
N GLN A 13 11.16 -7.86 -2.90
CA GLN A 13 12.29 -8.12 -3.79
C GLN A 13 13.65 -7.71 -3.24
N GLY A 14 13.67 -6.72 -2.35
CA GLY A 14 14.90 -6.12 -1.84
C GLY A 14 15.79 -7.08 -1.03
N GLY A 15 16.89 -6.51 -0.54
CA GLY A 15 17.82 -7.18 0.36
C GLY A 15 17.22 -7.49 1.75
N PRO A 16 18.05 -7.98 2.70
CA PRO A 16 17.60 -8.30 4.05
C PRO A 16 16.91 -7.10 4.73
N HIS A 17 15.66 -7.29 5.14
CA HIS A 17 14.85 -6.29 5.84
C HIS A 17 13.75 -6.98 6.67
N PRO A 18 13.34 -6.45 7.84
CA PRO A 18 12.26 -7.04 8.64
C PRO A 18 10.94 -7.22 7.89
N TYR A 19 10.64 -6.36 6.91
CA TYR A 19 9.43 -6.48 6.09
C TYR A 19 9.54 -7.42 4.89
N ARG A 20 10.72 -8.00 4.60
CA ARG A 20 10.91 -8.81 3.39
C ARG A 20 9.95 -9.99 3.35
N GLU A 21 10.06 -10.91 4.30
CA GLU A 21 9.21 -12.11 4.32
C GLU A 21 7.73 -11.79 4.58
N PRO A 22 7.36 -10.86 5.47
CA PRO A 22 5.97 -10.41 5.60
C PRO A 22 5.36 -9.88 4.30
N CYS A 23 6.09 -9.05 3.53
CA CYS A 23 5.59 -8.56 2.24
C CYS A 23 5.45 -9.69 1.20
N ARG A 24 6.36 -10.66 1.19
CA ARG A 24 6.24 -11.84 0.31
C ARG A 24 5.01 -12.69 0.67
N ALA A 25 4.74 -12.88 1.96
CA ALA A 25 3.56 -13.61 2.43
C ALA A 25 2.27 -12.91 2.01
N VAL A 26 2.20 -11.57 2.12
CA VAL A 26 1.05 -10.79 1.63
C VAL A 26 0.85 -10.99 0.13
N LEU A 27 1.90 -10.87 -0.68
CA LEU A 27 1.79 -10.98 -2.13
C LEU A 27 1.40 -12.40 -2.58
N ALA A 28 2.02 -13.42 -1.98
CA ALA A 28 1.68 -14.81 -2.23
C ALA A 28 0.25 -15.15 -1.84
N GLY A 29 -0.28 -14.56 -0.77
CA GLY A 29 -1.68 -14.73 -0.35
C GLY A 29 -2.69 -13.97 -1.21
N ALA A 30 -2.25 -12.91 -1.90
CA ALA A 30 -3.13 -12.07 -2.71
C ALA A 30 -3.35 -12.65 -4.13
N ASP A 31 -2.31 -13.20 -4.77
CA ASP A 31 -2.43 -14.00 -6.01
C ASP A 31 -1.24 -14.99 -6.12
N PRO A 32 -1.42 -16.24 -5.69
CA PRO A 32 -0.37 -17.25 -5.70
C PRO A 32 0.17 -17.57 -7.10
N GLU A 33 -0.67 -17.49 -8.14
CA GLU A 33 -0.30 -17.82 -9.51
C GLU A 33 0.57 -16.71 -10.11
N ALA A 34 0.20 -15.44 -9.89
CA ALA A 34 0.98 -14.30 -10.37
C ALA A 34 2.33 -14.17 -9.66
N TYR A 35 2.37 -14.38 -8.34
CA TYR A 35 3.59 -14.22 -7.56
C TYR A 35 4.71 -15.21 -7.94
N GLY A 36 4.35 -16.41 -8.41
CA GLY A 36 5.32 -17.42 -8.86
C GLY A 36 6.03 -17.10 -10.19
N VAL A 37 5.59 -16.07 -10.92
CA VAL A 37 6.14 -15.70 -12.23
C VAL A 37 7.09 -14.49 -12.10
N ASP A 38 6.58 -13.37 -11.56
CA ASP A 38 7.35 -12.16 -11.27
C ASP A 38 6.49 -11.24 -10.38
N VAL A 39 7.07 -10.63 -9.35
CA VAL A 39 6.37 -9.66 -8.50
C VAL A 39 5.89 -8.43 -9.27
N LEU A 40 6.58 -8.06 -10.36
CA LEU A 40 6.20 -6.90 -11.17
C LEU A 40 5.11 -7.25 -12.16
N ALA A 41 4.91 -8.54 -12.47
CA ALA A 41 3.74 -9.04 -13.17
C ALA A 41 2.47 -8.98 -12.30
N PHE A 42 2.62 -8.85 -10.97
CA PHE A 42 1.55 -8.67 -9.98
C PHE A 42 0.89 -7.27 -10.02
N LEU A 43 1.09 -6.45 -11.06
CA LEU A 43 0.40 -5.16 -11.21
C LEU A 43 -0.81 -5.23 -12.17
N PRO A 44 -1.74 -6.20 -12.09
CA PRO A 44 -2.71 -6.34 -13.16
C PRO A 44 -3.82 -5.27 -13.18
N ASP A 45 -3.99 -4.47 -12.11
CA ASP A 45 -5.09 -3.48 -12.07
C ASP A 45 -4.74 -2.20 -11.28
N PRO A 46 -3.97 -1.27 -11.86
CA PRO A 46 -3.71 0.02 -11.23
C PRO A 46 -4.98 0.88 -11.22
N PHE A 47 -5.32 1.42 -10.05
CA PHE A 47 -6.39 2.43 -9.94
C PHE A 47 -6.03 3.68 -10.77
N PRO A 48 -6.93 4.18 -11.64
CA PRO A 48 -6.64 5.37 -12.41
C PRO A 48 -6.62 6.61 -11.51
N ILE A 49 -5.64 7.48 -11.76
CA ILE A 49 -5.49 8.76 -11.08
C ILE A 49 -6.09 9.85 -11.97
N SER A 50 -7.16 10.46 -11.49
CA SER A 50 -7.81 11.60 -12.13
C SER A 50 -7.53 12.89 -11.35
N ARG A 51 -8.15 13.99 -11.80
CA ARG A 51 -8.18 15.26 -11.07
C ARG A 51 -8.62 15.07 -9.61
N ARG A 52 -9.63 14.22 -9.35
CA ARG A 52 -10.20 14.02 -8.02
C ARG A 52 -9.17 13.50 -7.04
N GLU A 53 -8.37 12.51 -7.43
CA GLU A 53 -7.34 11.91 -6.58
C GLU A 53 -6.18 12.88 -6.36
N VAL A 54 -5.82 13.68 -7.38
CA VAL A 54 -4.77 14.70 -7.26
C VAL A 54 -5.18 15.84 -6.31
N GLU A 55 -6.43 16.31 -6.40
CA GLU A 55 -6.97 17.34 -5.50
C GLU A 55 -7.03 16.82 -4.06
N GLY A 56 -7.54 15.60 -3.84
CA GLY A 56 -7.54 14.98 -2.52
C GLY A 56 -6.13 14.80 -1.94
N ALA A 57 -5.16 14.42 -2.77
CA ALA A 57 -3.77 14.31 -2.33
C ALA A 57 -3.17 15.67 -1.93
N ALA A 58 -3.49 16.74 -2.66
CA ALA A 58 -3.04 18.09 -2.32
C ALA A 58 -3.60 18.54 -0.95
N ASP A 59 -4.87 18.29 -0.68
CA ASP A 59 -5.51 18.57 0.61
C ASP A 59 -4.87 17.78 1.75
N LEU A 60 -4.56 16.50 1.49
CA LEU A 60 -3.89 15.63 2.46
C LEU A 60 -2.48 16.12 2.81
N VAL A 61 -1.67 16.53 1.82
CA VAL A 61 -0.32 17.09 2.07
C VAL A 61 -0.42 18.38 2.90
N GLY A 62 -1.40 19.23 2.63
CA GLY A 62 -1.61 20.48 3.39
C GLY A 62 -1.99 20.25 4.85
N THR A 63 -2.65 19.13 5.16
CA THR A 63 -3.16 18.80 6.51
C THR A 63 -2.30 17.78 7.27
N HIS A 64 -1.44 17.04 6.57
CA HIS A 64 -0.59 15.98 7.13
C HIS A 64 0.88 16.19 6.72
N PRO A 65 1.68 16.96 7.49
CA PRO A 65 3.05 17.33 7.11
C PRO A 65 4.05 16.18 6.93
N ARG A 66 3.67 14.97 7.34
CA ARG A 66 4.49 13.75 7.23
C ARG A 66 4.03 12.82 6.10
N LEU A 67 2.98 13.19 5.39
CA LEU A 67 2.51 12.46 4.22
C LEU A 67 3.19 13.07 3.00
N TYR A 68 4.11 12.34 2.39
CA TYR A 68 4.77 12.82 1.18
C TYR A 68 3.83 12.72 -0.03
N PRO A 69 4.07 13.48 -1.13
CA PRO A 69 3.15 13.51 -2.26
C PRO A 69 2.79 12.14 -2.86
N ARG A 70 3.71 11.17 -2.88
CA ARG A 70 3.41 9.80 -3.33
C ARG A 70 2.39 9.13 -2.41
N ASP A 71 2.62 9.18 -1.10
CA ASP A 71 1.75 8.54 -0.11
C ASP A 71 0.39 9.23 -0.06
N ALA A 72 0.36 10.54 -0.29
CA ALA A 72 -0.86 11.30 -0.44
C ALA A 72 -1.73 10.82 -1.61
N ILE A 73 -1.12 10.44 -2.74
CA ILE A 73 -1.85 9.84 -3.86
C ILE A 73 -2.43 8.47 -3.47
N HIS A 74 -1.67 7.61 -2.80
CA HIS A 74 -2.19 6.32 -2.32
C HIS A 74 -3.37 6.50 -1.35
N ALA A 75 -3.25 7.45 -0.41
CA ALA A 75 -4.31 7.77 0.53
C ALA A 75 -5.54 8.35 -0.19
N ALA A 76 -5.35 9.26 -1.14
CA ALA A 76 -6.44 9.84 -1.91
C ALA A 76 -7.18 8.79 -2.74
N VAL A 77 -6.48 7.81 -3.33
CA VAL A 77 -7.10 6.67 -4.03
C VAL A 77 -7.97 5.86 -3.06
N VAL A 78 -7.44 5.49 -1.89
CA VAL A 78 -8.21 4.74 -0.89
C VAL A 78 -9.51 5.47 -0.54
N LEU A 79 -9.42 6.77 -0.27
CA LEU A 79 -10.58 7.59 0.09
C LEU A 79 -11.55 7.79 -1.08
N ALA A 80 -11.05 8.06 -2.29
CA ALA A 80 -11.88 8.36 -3.47
C ALA A 80 -12.67 7.15 -3.97
N TYR A 81 -12.07 5.96 -3.91
CA TYR A 81 -12.67 4.69 -4.31
C TYR A 81 -13.37 3.95 -3.16
N GLY A 82 -13.36 4.50 -1.94
CA GLY A 82 -14.00 3.89 -0.77
C GLY A 82 -13.38 2.54 -0.40
N LEU A 83 -12.07 2.40 -0.56
CA LEU A 83 -11.34 1.20 -0.19
C LEU A 83 -11.24 1.10 1.34
N GLU A 84 -11.05 -0.12 1.84
CA GLU A 84 -10.90 -0.36 3.28
C GLU A 84 -9.63 0.29 3.83
N GLY A 85 -8.58 0.35 3.00
CA GLY A 85 -7.29 0.85 3.40
C GLY A 85 -6.18 0.48 2.43
N THR A 86 -4.95 0.66 2.88
CA THR A 86 -3.73 0.30 2.14
C THR A 86 -2.88 -0.68 2.93
N VAL A 87 -2.33 -1.70 2.26
CA VAL A 87 -1.24 -2.51 2.81
C VAL A 87 0.05 -1.75 2.59
N SER A 88 0.70 -1.33 3.69
CA SER A 88 1.93 -0.53 3.62
C SER A 88 2.77 -0.71 4.87
N THR A 89 4.08 -0.67 4.67
CA THR A 89 5.07 -0.61 5.75
C THR A 89 5.21 0.78 6.38
N ASP A 90 4.66 1.83 5.74
CA ASP A 90 4.85 3.21 6.19
C ASP A 90 3.74 3.65 7.15
N ARG A 91 4.12 3.99 8.38
CA ARG A 91 3.21 4.45 9.44
C ARG A 91 2.64 5.85 9.20
N ALA A 92 3.07 6.59 8.18
CA ALA A 92 2.50 7.89 7.83
C ALA A 92 0.99 7.81 7.60
N PHE A 93 0.51 6.70 7.03
CA PHE A 93 -0.91 6.42 6.78
C PHE A 93 -1.75 6.31 8.06
N ASP A 94 -1.18 5.95 9.21
CA ASP A 94 -1.90 5.78 10.49
C ASP A 94 -2.58 7.08 10.98
N ARG A 95 -2.24 8.22 10.37
CA ARG A 95 -2.77 9.54 10.74
C ARG A 95 -3.84 10.06 9.79
N VAL A 96 -4.11 9.35 8.69
CA VAL A 96 -5.10 9.77 7.70
C VAL A 96 -6.46 9.26 8.14
N ALA A 97 -7.36 10.18 8.49
CA ALA A 97 -8.73 9.82 8.87
C ALA A 97 -9.46 9.13 7.72
N GLY A 98 -10.19 8.05 8.03
CA GLY A 98 -10.93 7.26 7.03
C GLY A 98 -10.09 6.25 6.24
N LEU A 99 -8.79 6.11 6.57
CA LEU A 99 -7.89 5.14 5.97
C LEU A 99 -7.33 4.20 7.04
N ILE A 100 -7.39 2.89 6.78
CA ILE A 100 -6.72 1.88 7.62
C ILE A 100 -5.40 1.48 6.95
N ARG A 101 -4.30 1.50 7.71
CA ARG A 101 -3.06 0.87 7.26
C ARG A 101 -3.04 -0.58 7.74
N PHE A 102 -2.83 -1.50 6.81
CA PHE A 102 -2.57 -2.89 7.12
C PHE A 102 -1.06 -3.13 7.08
N ASP A 103 -0.47 -3.38 8.24
CA ASP A 103 0.96 -3.67 8.36
C ASP A 103 1.25 -5.09 7.85
N PRO A 104 2.17 -5.29 6.87
CA PRO A 104 2.53 -6.63 6.42
C PRO A 104 2.96 -7.57 7.54
N ILE A 105 3.63 -7.08 8.60
CA ILE A 105 4.01 -7.93 9.74
C ILE A 105 2.77 -8.46 10.45
N ALA A 106 1.78 -7.61 10.71
CA ALA A 106 0.55 -7.99 11.40
C ALA A 106 -0.38 -8.86 10.54
N LEU A 107 -0.23 -8.81 9.21
CA LEU A 107 -0.96 -9.66 8.28
C LEU A 107 -0.29 -11.03 8.05
N SER A 108 1.01 -11.14 8.32
CA SER A 108 1.76 -12.38 8.09
C SER A 108 1.37 -13.43 9.14
N PRO A 109 1.08 -14.69 8.75
CA PRO A 109 0.75 -15.75 9.69
C PRO A 109 1.89 -16.10 10.67
N GLU A 110 3.12 -15.70 10.38
CA GLU A 110 4.28 -15.88 11.28
C GLU A 110 4.49 -14.68 12.25
N GLY A 111 3.64 -13.65 12.18
CA GLY A 111 3.78 -12.39 12.92
C GLY A 111 2.81 -12.21 14.10
N GLY A 112 2.15 -13.29 14.56
CA GLY A 112 1.30 -13.35 15.75
C GLY A 112 1.91 -14.20 16.86
#